data_AF-A0A7S2BKK6-F1
#
_entry.id   AF-A0A7S2BKK6-F1
#
_cell.length_a   1.000
_cell.length_b   1.000
_cell.length_c   1.000
_cell.angle_alpha   90.00
_cell.angle_beta   90.00
_cell.angle_gamma   90.00
#
_symmetry.space_group_name_H-M   'P 1'
#
loop_
_entity.id
_entity.type
_entity.pdbx_description
1 polymer ?
#
loop_
_entity_poly.entity_id
_entity_poly.type
_entity_poly.pdbx_seq_one_letter_code
_entity_poly.pdbx_strand_id
1 'polypeptide(L)'
;FLVLFVVWFSCLVGMAAVAPPTQAPGSSKANASQILPSELIDRCVGSPIWVIMKSQTELTGTLRGFDVYVNMVLDDVTEFERLADGQVRTNKMEQILLNGNNIAALVPGGKPDA
;
A
#
# COMPACT_ATOMS: atom_id res chain seq x y z
N PHE A 1 -43.07 -6.09 -37.64
CA PHE A 1 -42.05 -6.15 -38.69
C PHE A 1 -40.66 -6.31 -38.05
N LEU A 2 -40.15 -7.54 -38.08
CA LEU A 2 -38.79 -7.90 -38.49
C LEU A 2 -37.52 -7.62 -37.65
N VAL A 3 -37.53 -7.17 -36.38
CA VAL A 3 -36.23 -6.96 -35.67
C VAL A 3 -36.18 -7.47 -34.22
N LEU A 4 -37.10 -8.35 -33.80
CA LEU A 4 -37.02 -9.01 -32.48
C LEU A 4 -36.82 -10.54 -32.57
N PHE A 5 -36.73 -11.11 -33.77
CA PHE A 5 -36.69 -12.56 -33.98
C PHE A 5 -35.27 -13.14 -34.22
N VAL A 6 -34.24 -12.30 -34.37
CA VAL A 6 -32.88 -12.77 -34.78
C VAL A 6 -31.92 -13.01 -33.60
N VAL A 7 -32.12 -12.38 -32.45
CA VAL A 7 -31.16 -12.50 -31.33
C VAL A 7 -31.51 -13.66 -30.38
N TRP A 8 -32.72 -14.22 -30.45
CA TRP A 8 -33.11 -15.38 -29.64
C TRP A 8 -32.72 -16.73 -30.28
N PHE A 9 -32.41 -16.79 -31.57
CA PHE A 9 -32.14 -18.06 -32.27
C PHE A 9 -30.69 -18.57 -32.16
N SER A 10 -29.91 -18.09 -31.17
CA SER A 10 -28.52 -18.55 -30.97
C SER A 10 -28.27 -19.19 -29.59
N CYS A 11 -29.33 -19.63 -28.91
CA CYS A 11 -29.23 -20.21 -27.57
C CYS A 11 -29.21 -21.76 -27.55
N LEU A 12 -29.08 -22.46 -28.68
CA LEU A 12 -29.25 -23.93 -28.64
C LEU A 12 -28.45 -24.74 -29.67
N VAL A 13 -27.14 -24.55 -29.78
CA VAL A 13 -26.26 -25.64 -30.25
C VAL A 13 -24.90 -25.51 -29.57
N GLY A 14 -24.49 -26.55 -28.84
CA GLY A 14 -23.07 -26.81 -28.59
C GLY A 14 -22.67 -27.05 -27.14
N MET A 15 -23.18 -28.12 -26.52
CA MET A 15 -22.40 -28.81 -25.51
C MET A 15 -21.15 -29.41 -26.17
N ALA A 16 -19.97 -28.97 -25.74
CA ALA A 16 -18.75 -29.78 -25.82
C ALA A 16 -17.85 -29.40 -24.64
N ALA A 17 -17.62 -30.37 -23.76
CA ALA A 17 -16.74 -30.27 -22.62
C ALA A 17 -15.29 -30.02 -23.07
N VAL A 18 -14.69 -28.92 -22.62
CA VAL A 18 -13.24 -28.69 -22.67
C VAL A 18 -12.69 -28.95 -21.28
N ALA A 19 -11.78 -29.92 -21.18
CA ALA A 19 -11.04 -30.28 -19.96
C ALA A 19 -10.24 -29.08 -19.41
N PRO A 20 -9.94 -29.02 -18.10
CA PRO A 20 -9.17 -27.93 -17.53
C PRO A 20 -7.72 -27.94 -18.08
N PRO A 21 -7.14 -26.78 -18.44
CA PRO A 21 -5.71 -26.71 -18.73
C PRO A 21 -4.94 -26.87 -17.41
N THR A 22 -4.09 -27.89 -17.36
CA THR A 22 -3.00 -28.00 -16.39
C THR A 22 -2.12 -26.75 -16.51
N GLN A 23 -2.23 -25.81 -15.56
CA GLN A 23 -1.38 -24.62 -15.51
C GLN A 23 -0.08 -24.94 -14.75
N ALA A 24 1.05 -24.86 -15.46
CA ALA A 24 2.39 -24.85 -14.87
C ALA A 24 2.61 -23.54 -14.06
N PRO A 25 3.51 -23.53 -13.05
CA PRO A 25 3.77 -22.32 -12.27
C PRO A 25 4.68 -21.39 -13.09
N GLY A 26 4.12 -20.28 -13.61
CA GLY A 26 4.87 -19.36 -14.46
C GLY A 26 4.21 -18.00 -14.62
N SER A 27 4.62 -17.06 -13.75
CA SER A 27 4.58 -15.60 -13.89
C SER A 27 3.35 -14.98 -14.58
N SER A 28 2.31 -14.71 -13.81
CA SER A 28 1.31 -13.70 -14.17
C SER A 28 1.97 -12.32 -14.12
N LYS A 29 2.12 -11.65 -15.28
CA LYS A 29 2.27 -10.18 -15.32
C LYS A 29 1.06 -9.58 -14.60
N ALA A 30 1.25 -9.16 -13.35
CA ALA A 30 0.21 -8.50 -12.58
C ALA A 30 -0.19 -7.20 -13.28
N ASN A 31 -1.50 -6.93 -13.35
CA ASN A 31 -2.00 -5.60 -13.69
C ASN A 31 -1.29 -4.58 -12.81
N ALA A 32 -0.58 -3.62 -13.41
CA ALA A 32 0.10 -2.54 -12.69
C ALA A 32 -0.84 -1.62 -11.89
N SER A 33 -2.14 -1.92 -11.87
CA SER A 33 -3.19 -1.15 -11.21
C SER A 33 -3.64 -1.70 -9.85
N GLN A 34 -3.12 -2.84 -9.38
CA GLN A 34 -3.45 -3.36 -8.04
C GLN A 34 -2.18 -3.74 -7.27
N ILE A 35 -1.60 -2.74 -6.60
CA ILE A 35 -0.51 -2.96 -5.63
C ILE A 35 -1.14 -3.34 -4.29
N LEU A 36 -0.69 -4.44 -3.70
CA LEU A 36 -1.11 -4.81 -2.35
C LEU A 36 -0.51 -3.84 -1.32
N PRO A 37 -1.22 -3.49 -0.23
CA PRO A 37 -0.70 -2.60 0.80
C PRO A 37 0.64 -3.05 1.38
N SER A 38 0.85 -4.35 1.56
CA SER A 38 2.12 -4.93 2.00
C SER A 38 3.24 -4.77 0.96
N GLU A 39 2.92 -4.96 -0.31
CA GLU A 39 3.87 -4.76 -1.42
C GLU A 39 4.25 -3.28 -1.57
N LEU A 40 3.33 -2.36 -1.28
CA LEU A 40 3.63 -0.93 -1.27
C LEU A 40 4.66 -0.59 -0.19
N ILE A 41 4.48 -1.11 1.03
CA ILE A 41 5.40 -0.86 2.15
C ILE A 41 6.77 -1.49 1.87
N ASP A 42 6.79 -2.69 1.29
CA ASP A 42 8.02 -3.38 0.90
C ASP A 42 8.83 -2.57 -0.12
N ARG A 43 8.17 -1.95 -1.10
CA ARG A 43 8.81 -1.02 -2.05
C ARG A 43 9.35 0.26 -1.41
N CYS A 44 8.88 0.62 -0.21
CA CYS A 44 9.36 1.81 0.50
C CYS A 44 10.59 1.53 1.37
N VAL A 45 11.03 0.28 1.50
CA VAL A 45 12.22 -0.07 2.28
C VAL A 45 13.46 0.58 1.62
N GLY A 46 14.28 1.23 2.43
CA GLY A 46 15.44 2.03 2.01
C GLY A 46 15.10 3.41 1.47
N SER A 47 13.81 3.78 1.41
CA SER A 47 13.36 5.10 0.96
C SER A 47 12.83 5.94 2.13
N PRO A 48 12.85 7.28 2.02
CA PRO A 48 12.20 8.15 2.99
C PRO A 48 10.68 7.95 2.95
N ILE A 49 10.10 7.79 4.13
CA ILE A 49 8.66 7.71 4.34
C ILE A 49 8.21 8.77 5.33
N TRP A 50 6.98 9.19 5.20
CA TRP A 50 6.30 10.03 6.17
C TRP A 50 5.18 9.22 6.82
N VAL A 51 5.27 9.09 8.15
CA VAL A 51 4.34 8.34 8.99
C VAL A 51 3.53 9.33 9.80
N ILE A 52 2.20 9.19 9.72
CA ILE A 52 1.27 10.01 10.49
C ILE A 52 0.69 9.15 11.60
N MET A 53 0.89 9.56 12.84
CA MET A 53 0.38 8.86 14.03
C MET A 53 -1.00 9.38 14.40
N LYS A 54 -1.75 8.58 15.18
CA LYS A 54 -3.06 8.99 15.73
C LYS A 54 -2.97 10.18 16.72
N SER A 55 -1.80 10.39 17.34
CA SER A 55 -1.58 11.37 18.41
C SER A 55 -1.16 12.77 17.95
N GLN A 56 -1.49 13.17 16.71
CA GLN A 56 -1.02 14.43 16.09
C GLN A 56 0.51 14.57 16.01
N THR A 57 1.19 13.43 16.05
CA THR A 57 2.63 13.32 15.84
C THR A 57 2.88 12.82 14.42
N GLU A 58 3.82 13.44 13.73
CA GLU A 58 4.24 13.06 12.39
C GLU A 58 5.72 12.71 12.42
N LEU A 59 6.13 11.65 11.74
CA LEU A 59 7.53 11.24 11.68
C LEU A 59 7.98 11.10 10.23
N THR A 60 9.13 11.65 9.89
CA THR A 60 9.76 11.44 8.59
C THR A 60 11.09 10.74 8.81
N GLY A 61 11.35 9.66 8.08
CA GLY A 61 12.59 8.89 8.22
C GLY A 61 12.73 7.83 7.15
N THR A 62 13.87 7.14 7.12
CA THR A 62 14.15 6.10 6.14
C THR A 62 13.69 4.74 6.65
N LEU A 63 12.78 4.08 5.93
CA LEU A 63 12.25 2.77 6.36
C LEU A 63 13.34 1.69 6.23
N ARG A 64 13.71 1.05 7.34
CA ARG A 64 14.68 -0.06 7.34
C ARG A 64 14.03 -1.42 7.23
N GLY A 65 12.84 -1.55 7.78
CA GLY A 65 12.09 -2.80 7.76
C GLY A 65 10.76 -2.65 8.45
N PHE A 66 9.88 -3.61 8.17
CA PHE A 66 8.55 -3.71 8.78
C PHE A 66 8.24 -5.18 9.09
N ASP A 67 7.26 -5.42 9.95
CA ASP A 67 6.77 -6.76 10.26
C ASP A 67 5.31 -6.97 9.81
N VAL A 68 4.75 -8.16 10.12
CA VAL A 68 3.36 -8.52 9.82
C VAL A 68 2.31 -7.66 10.55
N TYR A 69 2.71 -6.96 11.60
CA TYR A 69 1.88 -6.02 12.37
C TYR A 69 2.13 -4.57 11.96
N VAL A 70 2.94 -4.34 10.93
CA VAL A 70 3.34 -3.00 10.47
C VAL A 70 4.09 -2.22 11.57
N ASN A 71 4.74 -2.91 12.50
CA ASN A 71 5.77 -2.28 13.31
C ASN A 71 6.94 -1.94 12.39
N MET A 72 7.42 -0.71 12.45
CA MET A 72 8.40 -0.19 11.50
C MET A 72 9.68 0.26 12.21
N VAL A 73 10.82 -0.09 11.63
CA VAL A 73 12.11 0.46 12.04
C VAL A 73 12.46 1.59 11.09
N LEU A 74 12.69 2.78 11.63
CA LEU A 74 13.08 3.95 10.87
C LEU A 74 14.44 4.47 11.33
N ASP A 75 15.27 4.87 10.37
CA ASP A 75 16.53 5.57 10.59
C ASP A 75 16.41 7.05 10.20
N ASP A 76 17.32 7.89 10.72
CA ASP A 76 17.40 9.34 10.43
C ASP A 76 16.07 10.06 10.63
N VAL A 77 15.41 9.78 11.76
CA VAL A 77 14.04 10.22 11.99
C VAL A 77 13.98 11.65 12.47
N THR A 78 13.06 12.39 11.86
CA THR A 78 12.59 13.68 12.33
C THR A 78 11.14 13.57 12.77
N GLU A 79 10.90 13.72 14.06
CA GLU A 79 9.59 13.76 14.69
C GLU A 79 9.08 15.20 14.74
N PHE A 80 7.83 15.41 14.35
CA PHE A 80 7.10 16.66 14.41
C PHE A 80 5.90 16.48 15.33
N GLU A 81 5.94 17.11 16.49
CA GLU A 81 4.82 17.16 17.42
C GLU A 81 4.11 18.51 17.31
N ARG A 82 2.80 18.51 17.08
CA ARG A 82 2.00 19.74 17.07
C ARG A 82 1.50 20.02 18.49
N LEU A 83 2.00 21.10 19.10
CA LEU A 83 1.58 21.52 20.41
C LEU A 83 0.27 22.32 20.37
N ALA A 84 -0.42 22.37 21.51
CA ALA A 84 -1.67 23.11 21.66
C ALA A 84 -1.53 24.63 21.46
N ASP A 85 -0.32 25.17 21.56
CA ASP A 85 0.02 26.58 21.29
C ASP A 85 0.29 26.87 19.81
N GLY A 86 0.24 25.85 18.95
CA GLY A 86 0.55 25.93 17.53
C GLY A 86 2.04 25.84 17.20
N GLN A 87 2.94 25.68 18.19
CA GLN A 87 4.34 25.39 17.91
C GLN A 87 4.50 23.94 17.44
N VAL A 88 5.40 23.76 16.47
CA VAL A 88 5.85 22.43 16.04
C VAL A 88 7.17 22.15 16.75
N ARG A 89 7.17 21.17 17.65
CA ARG A 89 8.43 20.66 18.21
C ARG A 89 9.02 19.65 17.25
N THR A 90 10.30 19.83 16.96
CA THR A 90 11.06 18.95 16.09
C THR A 90 12.12 18.23 16.90
N ASN A 91 12.02 16.90 16.98
CA ASN A 91 13.05 16.05 17.55
C ASN A 91 13.72 15.23 16.46
N LYS A 92 15.03 15.02 16.60
CA LYS A 92 15.80 14.16 15.70
C LYS A 92 16.29 12.94 16.48
N MET A 93 16.16 11.78 15.87
CA MET A 93 16.55 10.50 16.44
C MET A 93 17.27 9.68 15.36
N GLU A 94 18.36 9.01 15.73
CA GLU A 94 19.13 8.19 14.77
C GLU A 94 18.33 6.97 14.32
N GLN A 95 17.60 6.33 15.26
CA GLN A 95 16.79 5.17 14.97
C GLN A 95 15.63 5.05 15.95
N ILE A 96 14.48 4.60 15.47
CA ILE A 96 13.31 4.28 16.30
C ILE A 96 12.60 3.01 15.83
N LEU A 97 11.87 2.40 16.76
CA LEU A 97 10.87 1.37 16.47
C LEU A 97 9.47 1.96 16.68
N LEU A 98 8.69 2.04 15.61
CA LEU A 98 7.31 2.49 15.63
C LEU A 98 6.35 1.31 15.83
N ASN A 99 5.37 1.52 16.71
CA ASN A 99 4.28 0.58 16.93
C ASN A 99 3.21 0.74 15.83
N GLY A 100 2.97 -0.32 15.07
CA GLY A 100 2.03 -0.34 13.94
C GLY A 100 0.59 0.00 14.34
N ASN A 101 0.18 -0.28 15.58
CA ASN A 101 -1.17 0.02 16.06
C ASN A 101 -1.48 1.53 16.16
N ASN A 102 -0.46 2.37 16.30
CA ASN A 102 -0.62 3.81 16.45
C ASN A 102 -0.50 4.58 15.14
N ILE A 103 -0.17 3.89 14.04
CA ILE A 103 -0.07 4.49 12.71
C ILE A 103 -1.48 4.76 12.18
N ALA A 104 -1.69 5.95 11.64
CA ALA A 104 -2.91 6.37 10.96
C ALA A 104 -2.74 6.32 9.44
N ALA A 105 -1.59 6.79 8.92
CA ALA A 105 -1.29 6.77 7.50
C ALA A 105 0.22 6.68 7.24
N LEU A 106 0.57 6.14 6.06
CA LEU A 106 1.92 5.99 5.54
C LEU A 106 1.99 6.64 4.16
N VAL A 107 2.94 7.57 3.98
CA VAL A 107 3.16 8.30 2.74
C VAL A 107 4.56 7.99 2.22
N PRO A 108 4.69 7.21 1.13
CA PRO A 108 5.94 6.99 0.44
C PRO A 108 6.48 8.31 -0.14
N GLY A 109 7.79 8.53 -0.09
CA GLY A 109 8.44 9.71 -0.69
C GLY A 109 8.65 10.89 0.26
N GLY A 110 8.23 10.76 1.53
CA GLY A 110 8.46 11.78 2.56
C GLY A 110 7.44 12.94 2.54
N LYS A 111 7.71 13.96 3.35
CA LYS A 111 6.84 15.13 3.51
C LYS A 111 7.10 16.15 2.38
N PRO A 112 6.07 16.65 1.66
CA PRO A 112 6.24 17.52 0.49
C PRO A 112 6.83 18.92 0.77
N ASP A 113 6.88 19.36 2.04
CA ASP A 113 7.33 20.70 2.44
C ASP A 113 8.60 20.70 3.33
N ALA A 114 9.44 19.67 3.22
CA ALA A 114 10.73 19.59 3.91
C ALA A 114 11.88 20.24 3.10
#